data_AF-A0A0F9F393-F1
#
_entry.id   AF-A0A0F9F393-F1
#
_cell.length_a   1.000
_cell.length_b   1.000
_cell.length_c   1.000
_cell.angle_alpha   90.00
_cell.angle_beta   90.00
_cell.angle_gamma   90.00
#
_symmetry.space_group_name_H-M   'P 1'
#
loop_
_entity.id
_entity.type
_entity.pdbx_description
1 polymer ?
#
loop_
_entity_poly.entity_id
_entity_poly.type
_entity_poly.pdbx_seq_one_letter_code
_entity_poly.pdbx_strand_id
1 'polypeptide(L)'
;MAEYNQQQTLNVPDIVKVRLAAKTLRQRVFTSLLLHIAPLPNGYQSIEFKAPAEEHLSFDIKPKSLTLRGIMAACKADKHCRRALSSLPFIGRQLQVDPELRKSLQDLADLVAWEASEAFRAAYYPGIMDMEPIDPDHVRAVMNGLQREMDREGNRVQRAPAVFSELPWERQVALAERRRYWYGIFGITPKAWKTGRFSLWDVSNKITYPPDDYYCRWDKRIPVI
;
A
#
# COMPACT_ATOMS: atom_id res chain seq x y z
N MET A 1 52.19 -15.62 14.82
CA MET A 1 51.41 -15.50 13.57
C MET A 1 50.01 -16.03 13.81
N ALA A 2 49.11 -15.15 14.23
CA ALA A 2 47.68 -15.43 14.28
C ALA A 2 47.00 -14.31 13.50
N GLU A 3 46.92 -14.47 12.19
CA GLU A 3 46.07 -13.64 11.35
C GLU A 3 44.62 -13.93 11.74
N TYR A 4 44.08 -13.03 12.56
CA TYR A 4 42.67 -12.96 12.87
C TYR A 4 41.94 -12.61 11.57
N ASN A 5 41.52 -13.65 10.85
CA ASN A 5 40.75 -13.54 9.63
C ASN A 5 39.55 -12.64 9.92
N GLN A 6 39.57 -11.46 9.30
CA GLN A 6 38.47 -10.53 9.25
C GLN A 6 37.26 -11.31 8.73
N GLN A 7 36.39 -11.73 9.66
CA GLN A 7 35.04 -12.14 9.31
C GLN A 7 34.48 -10.96 8.54
N GLN A 8 34.31 -11.15 7.23
CA GLN A 8 33.50 -10.29 6.39
C GLN A 8 32.23 -10.04 7.17
N THR A 9 32.08 -8.83 7.71
CA THR A 9 30.80 -8.35 8.23
C THR A 9 29.84 -8.52 7.08
N LEU A 10 29.05 -9.60 7.12
CA LEU A 10 27.96 -9.86 6.21
C LEU A 10 27.17 -8.58 6.17
N ASN A 11 27.25 -7.85 5.06
CA ASN A 11 26.57 -6.58 4.85
C ASN A 11 25.08 -6.88 4.88
N VAL A 12 24.49 -6.94 6.08
CA VAL A 12 23.06 -7.08 6.26
C VAL A 12 22.47 -5.83 5.65
N PRO A 13 21.62 -5.94 4.62
CA PRO A 13 20.98 -4.76 4.08
C PRO A 13 20.09 -4.20 5.17
N ASP A 14 20.53 -3.07 5.73
CA ASP A 14 19.76 -2.29 6.70
C ASP A 14 18.35 -2.08 6.13
N ILE A 15 17.35 -2.57 6.85
CA ILE A 15 15.94 -2.51 6.43
C ILE A 15 15.50 -1.08 6.13
N VAL A 16 16.10 -0.10 6.82
CA VAL A 16 15.88 1.32 6.56
C VAL A 16 16.41 1.69 5.17
N LYS A 17 17.62 1.28 4.81
CA LYS A 17 18.18 1.50 3.47
C LYS A 17 17.36 0.80 2.38
N VAL A 18 16.86 -0.41 2.64
CA VAL A 18 15.97 -1.14 1.72
C VAL A 18 14.65 -0.40 1.52
N ARG A 19 14.06 0.14 2.59
CA ARG A 19 12.84 0.97 2.53
C ARG A 19 13.07 2.25 1.74
N LEU A 20 14.16 2.97 1.99
CA LEU A 20 14.51 4.21 1.29
C LEU A 20 14.83 3.98 -0.20
N ALA A 21 15.19 2.76 -0.59
CA ALA A 21 15.46 2.41 -1.98
C ALA A 21 14.18 2.13 -2.81
N ALA A 22 12.99 2.13 -2.21
CA ALA A 22 11.74 1.92 -2.92
C ALA A 22 11.41 3.10 -3.85
N LYS A 23 11.27 2.82 -5.15
CA LYS A 23 10.96 3.80 -6.20
C LYS A 23 9.60 3.60 -6.83
N THR A 24 9.03 2.40 -6.71
CA THR A 24 7.73 2.04 -7.28
C THR A 24 6.74 1.72 -6.17
N LEU A 25 5.45 1.83 -6.48
CA LEU A 25 4.40 1.50 -5.52
C LEU A 25 4.53 0.05 -5.01
N ARG A 26 4.73 -0.93 -5.90
CA ARG A 26 4.98 -2.33 -5.49
C ARG A 26 6.19 -2.46 -4.55
N GLN A 27 7.27 -1.74 -4.82
CA GLN A 27 8.44 -1.74 -3.95
C GLN A 27 8.11 -1.20 -2.57
N ARG A 28 7.31 -0.14 -2.48
CA ARG A 28 6.90 0.46 -1.21
C ARG A 28 5.96 -0.45 -0.41
N VAL A 29 5.00 -1.11 -1.07
CA VAL A 29 4.14 -2.12 -0.43
C VAL A 29 4.99 -3.32 0.06
N PHE A 30 5.98 -3.75 -0.72
CA PHE A 30 6.89 -4.82 -0.29
C PHE A 30 7.69 -4.44 0.96
N THR A 31 8.25 -3.22 0.99
CA THR A 31 9.11 -2.80 2.11
C THR A 31 8.33 -2.43 3.37
N SER A 32 7.04 -2.09 3.26
CA SER A 32 6.15 -1.89 4.40
C SER A 32 5.73 -3.21 5.07
N LEU A 33 5.73 -4.31 4.33
CA LEU A 33 5.54 -5.66 4.86
C LEU A 33 6.80 -6.21 5.53
N LEU A 34 7.99 -5.78 5.09
CA LEU A 34 9.27 -6.28 5.58
C LEU A 34 9.49 -5.91 7.06
N LEU A 35 9.84 -6.90 7.89
CA LEU A 35 10.20 -6.75 9.30
C LEU A 35 11.70 -6.86 9.54
N HIS A 36 12.32 -7.90 8.98
CA HIS A 36 13.70 -8.23 9.26
C HIS A 36 14.35 -8.92 8.06
N ILE A 37 15.65 -8.69 7.87
CA ILE A 37 16.49 -9.43 6.94
C ILE A 37 17.74 -9.84 7.73
N ALA A 38 18.00 -11.14 7.82
CA ALA A 38 19.17 -11.67 8.51
C ALA A 38 20.01 -12.54 7.56
N PRO A 39 21.34 -12.45 7.59
CA PRO A 39 22.18 -13.37 6.83
C PRO A 39 22.16 -14.76 7.47
N LEU A 40 22.21 -15.80 6.65
CA LEU A 40 22.38 -17.19 7.08
C LEU A 40 23.77 -17.73 6.68
N PRO A 41 24.34 -18.71 7.42
CA PRO A 41 25.70 -19.22 7.17
C PRO A 41 25.95 -19.79 5.77
N ASN A 42 24.90 -20.19 5.06
CA ASN A 42 24.94 -20.78 3.71
C ASN A 42 24.78 -19.75 2.57
N GLY A 43 24.88 -18.45 2.89
CA GLY A 43 24.69 -17.36 1.93
C GLY A 43 23.22 -17.08 1.59
N TYR A 44 22.27 -17.70 2.28
CA TYR A 44 20.86 -17.31 2.24
C TYR A 44 20.64 -16.07 3.11
N GLN A 45 19.47 -15.47 2.92
CA GLN A 45 18.92 -14.43 3.78
C GLN A 45 17.61 -14.96 4.35
N SER A 46 17.48 -14.95 5.68
CA SER A 46 16.17 -15.12 6.33
C SER A 46 15.43 -13.79 6.20
N ILE A 47 14.25 -13.81 5.60
CA ILE A 47 13.42 -12.63 5.40
C ILE A 47 12.10 -12.81 6.11
N GLU A 48 11.82 -11.87 7.00
CA GLU A 48 10.59 -11.85 7.78
C GLU A 48 9.67 -10.74 7.28
N PHE A 49 8.41 -11.10 7.12
CA PHE A 49 7.32 -10.19 6.78
C PHE A 49 6.30 -10.14 7.91
N LYS A 50 5.82 -8.94 8.23
CA LYS A 50 4.59 -8.76 9.00
C LYS A 50 3.43 -8.93 8.04
N ALA A 51 2.89 -10.14 7.96
CA ALA A 51 1.60 -10.31 7.33
C ALA A 51 0.52 -9.73 8.27
N PRO A 52 -0.51 -9.12 7.69
CA PRO A 52 -1.56 -8.55 8.51
C PRO A 52 -2.45 -9.65 9.13
N ALA A 53 -2.99 -9.40 10.34
CA ALA A 53 -3.44 -10.39 11.35
C ALA A 53 -2.34 -10.97 12.25
N GLU A 54 -1.19 -10.29 12.34
CA GLU A 54 -0.03 -10.68 13.19
C GLU A 54 0.64 -12.00 12.82
N GLU A 55 0.34 -12.54 11.64
CA GLU A 55 1.08 -13.65 11.09
C GLU A 55 2.50 -13.20 10.72
N HIS A 56 3.50 -13.81 11.35
CA HIS A 56 4.89 -13.64 10.96
C HIS A 56 5.20 -14.65 9.86
N LEU A 57 5.54 -14.15 8.67
CA LEU A 57 5.97 -15.00 7.57
C LEU A 57 7.48 -14.91 7.45
N SER A 58 8.18 -16.01 7.72
CA SER A 58 9.63 -16.10 7.55
C SER A 58 10.00 -17.05 6.43
N PHE A 59 10.94 -16.65 5.59
CA PHE A 59 11.43 -17.45 4.47
C PHE A 59 12.94 -17.32 4.33
N ASP A 60 13.61 -18.45 4.14
CA ASP A 60 15.02 -18.48 3.80
C ASP A 60 15.17 -18.43 2.28
N ILE A 61 15.63 -17.29 1.78
CA ILE A 61 15.77 -17.05 0.34
C ILE A 61 17.20 -16.69 -0.03
N LYS A 62 17.62 -17.05 -1.24
CA LYS A 62 18.96 -16.73 -1.75
C LYS A 62 18.88 -15.65 -2.84
N PRO A 63 19.02 -14.36 -2.50
CA PRO A 63 19.00 -13.31 -3.50
C PRO A 63 20.30 -13.27 -4.32
N LYS A 64 20.16 -12.97 -5.62
CA LYS A 64 21.33 -12.75 -6.51
C LYS A 64 22.09 -11.48 -6.16
N SER A 65 21.43 -10.48 -5.57
CA SER A 65 22.03 -9.27 -5.03
C SER A 65 21.25 -8.77 -3.83
N LEU A 66 21.92 -8.14 -2.86
CA LEU A 66 21.30 -7.58 -1.64
C LEU A 66 20.60 -6.24 -1.88
N THR A 67 20.25 -5.95 -3.14
CA THR A 67 19.43 -4.79 -3.50
C THR A 67 17.95 -5.12 -3.30
N LEU A 68 17.10 -4.11 -3.09
CA LEU A 68 15.64 -4.31 -3.00
C LEU A 68 15.10 -5.12 -4.18
N ARG A 69 15.55 -4.83 -5.41
CA ARG A 69 15.16 -5.59 -6.60
C ARG A 69 15.61 -7.06 -6.54
N GLY A 70 16.84 -7.31 -6.10
CA GLY A 70 17.38 -8.66 -5.96
C GLY A 70 16.64 -9.48 -4.91
N ILE A 71 16.31 -8.86 -3.77
CA ILE A 71 15.50 -9.44 -2.71
C ILE A 71 14.09 -9.76 -3.21
N MET A 72 13.38 -8.79 -3.80
CA MET A 72 12.03 -9.01 -4.33
C MET A 72 12.01 -10.11 -5.41
N ALA A 73 13.01 -10.14 -6.28
CA ALA A 73 13.13 -11.18 -7.31
C ALA A 73 13.32 -12.57 -6.68
N ALA A 74 14.09 -12.68 -5.60
CA ALA A 74 14.26 -13.93 -4.86
C ALA A 74 12.96 -14.37 -4.18
N CYS A 75 12.25 -13.45 -3.51
CA CYS A 75 10.93 -13.72 -2.92
C CYS A 75 9.92 -14.20 -3.98
N LYS A 76 9.96 -13.61 -5.18
CA LYS A 76 9.08 -14.00 -6.29
C LYS A 76 9.46 -15.36 -6.90
N ALA A 77 10.75 -15.71 -6.88
CA ALA A 77 11.23 -16.99 -7.39
C ALA A 77 10.92 -18.15 -6.42
N ASP A 78 11.00 -17.90 -5.11
CA ASP A 78 10.64 -18.89 -4.11
C ASP A 78 9.13 -19.19 -4.12
N LYS A 79 8.78 -20.48 -4.19
CA LYS A 79 7.38 -20.92 -4.36
C LYS A 79 6.53 -20.60 -3.14
N HIS A 80 7.07 -20.75 -1.94
CA HIS A 80 6.32 -20.58 -0.69
C HIS A 80 6.13 -19.09 -0.38
N CYS A 81 7.21 -18.31 -0.45
CA CYS A 81 7.19 -16.87 -0.29
C CYS A 81 6.26 -16.20 -1.32
N ARG A 82 6.39 -16.54 -2.61
CA ARG A 82 5.50 -16.01 -3.65
C ARG A 82 4.04 -16.28 -3.34
N ARG A 83 3.68 -17.51 -2.95
CA ARG A 83 2.29 -17.90 -2.64
C ARG A 83 1.73 -17.13 -1.44
N ALA A 84 2.53 -16.97 -0.39
CA ALA A 84 2.12 -16.22 0.78
C ALA A 84 1.88 -14.74 0.44
N LEU A 85 2.81 -14.12 -0.31
CA LEU A 85 2.69 -12.73 -0.75
C LEU A 85 1.64 -12.49 -1.85
N SER A 86 1.18 -13.55 -2.53
CA SER A 86 0.04 -13.52 -3.46
C SER A 86 -1.33 -13.51 -2.77
N SER A 87 -1.36 -13.78 -1.47
CA SER A 87 -2.59 -14.08 -0.74
C SER A 87 -2.59 -13.36 0.60
N LEU A 88 -2.21 -12.08 0.61
CA LEU A 88 -2.17 -11.30 1.84
C LEU A 88 -3.59 -10.91 2.24
N PRO A 89 -4.04 -11.18 3.47
CA PRO A 89 -5.35 -10.73 3.89
C PRO A 89 -5.38 -9.19 3.95
N PHE A 90 -6.48 -8.57 3.56
CA PHE A 90 -6.70 -7.14 3.77
C PHE A 90 -8.00 -6.76 4.48
N ILE A 91 -8.92 -7.72 4.63
CA ILE A 91 -10.16 -7.57 5.38
C ILE A 91 -10.02 -8.35 6.71
N GLY A 92 -10.52 -7.79 7.81
CA GLY A 92 -10.61 -8.44 9.12
C GLY A 92 -10.27 -7.51 10.29
N ARG A 93 -10.85 -7.77 11.47
CA ARG A 93 -10.61 -7.01 12.72
C ARG A 93 -9.14 -7.12 13.15
N GLN A 94 -8.48 -5.99 13.36
CA GLN A 94 -7.27 -5.92 14.19
C GLN A 94 -7.70 -5.98 15.65
N LEU A 95 -7.18 -6.95 16.41
CA LEU A 95 -7.62 -7.17 17.78
C LEU A 95 -7.03 -6.16 18.77
N GLN A 96 -5.86 -5.55 18.52
CA GLN A 96 -5.29 -4.51 19.38
C GLN A 96 -4.37 -3.54 18.60
N VAL A 97 -4.45 -2.26 18.96
CA VAL A 97 -3.62 -1.09 18.55
C VAL A 97 -3.85 -0.56 17.11
N ASP A 98 -4.55 0.59 17.08
CA ASP A 98 -4.97 1.45 15.95
C ASP A 98 -5.47 0.73 14.66
N PRO A 99 -6.80 0.63 14.42
CA PRO A 99 -7.40 -0.60 13.89
C PRO A 99 -7.95 -0.50 12.46
N GLU A 100 -7.77 0.61 11.75
CA GLU A 100 -8.55 0.84 10.53
C GLU A 100 -7.82 0.45 9.24
N LEU A 101 -6.49 0.41 9.24
CA LEU A 101 -5.75 0.18 8.01
C LEU A 101 -4.45 -0.60 8.17
N ARG A 102 -4.30 -1.62 7.33
CA ARG A 102 -3.07 -2.42 7.26
C ARG A 102 -1.95 -1.58 6.66
N LYS A 103 -0.77 -1.55 7.28
CA LYS A 103 0.41 -0.78 6.81
C LYS A 103 0.74 -1.00 5.33
N SER A 104 0.50 -2.20 4.81
CA SER A 104 0.71 -2.53 3.40
C SER A 104 -0.21 -1.79 2.43
N LEU A 105 -1.33 -1.26 2.92
CA LEU A 105 -2.31 -0.48 2.16
C LEU A 105 -2.39 0.98 2.64
N GLN A 106 -1.46 1.42 3.50
CA GLN A 106 -1.42 2.82 3.96
C GLN A 106 -1.38 3.80 2.80
N ASP A 107 -0.48 3.54 1.85
CA ASP A 107 -0.37 4.37 0.65
C ASP A 107 -1.69 4.44 -0.14
N LEU A 108 -2.45 3.33 -0.23
CA LEU A 108 -3.76 3.32 -0.89
C LEU A 108 -4.77 4.20 -0.15
N ALA A 109 -4.84 4.10 1.18
CA ALA A 109 -5.75 4.94 1.95
C ALA A 109 -5.40 6.42 1.84
N ASP A 110 -4.11 6.75 1.92
CA ASP A 110 -3.64 8.11 1.77
C ASP A 110 -4.02 8.65 0.38
N LEU A 111 -3.83 7.85 -0.67
CA LEU A 111 -4.24 8.14 -2.06
C LEU A 111 -5.74 8.44 -2.14
N VAL A 112 -6.61 7.54 -1.67
CA VAL A 112 -8.06 7.76 -1.79
C VAL A 112 -8.58 8.87 -0.87
N ALA A 113 -7.93 9.12 0.28
CA ALA A 113 -8.28 10.22 1.17
C ALA A 113 -7.89 11.58 0.57
N TRP A 114 -6.73 11.66 -0.09
CA TRP A 114 -6.34 12.84 -0.83
C TRP A 114 -7.30 13.13 -1.98
N GLU A 115 -7.66 12.12 -2.77
CA GLU A 115 -8.64 12.26 -3.86
C GLU A 115 -9.99 12.78 -3.34
N ALA A 116 -10.47 12.21 -2.23
CA ALA A 116 -11.70 12.68 -1.59
C ALA A 116 -11.60 14.16 -1.17
N SER A 117 -10.47 14.60 -0.62
CA SER A 117 -10.25 16.01 -0.27
C SER A 117 -10.23 16.92 -1.50
N GLU A 118 -9.52 16.53 -2.57
CA GLU A 118 -9.40 17.34 -3.78
C GLU A 118 -10.73 17.45 -4.53
N ALA A 119 -11.60 16.44 -4.45
CA ALA A 119 -12.95 16.52 -4.99
C ALA A 119 -13.75 17.71 -4.43
N PHE A 120 -13.52 18.15 -3.19
CA PHE A 120 -14.15 19.35 -2.62
C PHE A 120 -13.36 20.64 -2.85
N ARG A 121 -12.04 20.57 -3.01
CA ARG A 121 -11.16 21.75 -2.88
C ARG A 121 -10.52 22.21 -4.18
N ALA A 122 -10.25 21.30 -5.11
CA ALA A 122 -9.55 21.64 -6.34
C ALA A 122 -10.41 22.56 -7.20
N ALA A 123 -9.82 23.56 -7.86
CA ALA A 123 -10.53 24.39 -8.84
C ALA A 123 -11.00 23.57 -10.05
N TYR A 124 -10.21 22.57 -10.44
CA TYR A 124 -10.50 21.65 -11.53
C TYR A 124 -10.23 20.21 -11.06
N TYR A 125 -11.22 19.32 -11.21
CA TYR A 125 -11.15 17.93 -10.75
C TYR A 125 -11.71 16.97 -11.81
N PRO A 126 -10.90 16.62 -12.83
CA PRO A 126 -11.35 15.75 -13.91
C PRO A 126 -11.31 14.28 -13.51
N GLY A 127 -12.11 13.47 -14.20
CA GLY A 127 -12.02 12.01 -14.18
C GLY A 127 -10.68 11.50 -14.70
N ILE A 128 -10.52 10.18 -14.70
CA ILE A 128 -9.32 9.53 -15.25
C ILE A 128 -9.54 9.24 -16.74
N MET A 129 -8.60 9.68 -17.58
CA MET A 129 -8.61 9.38 -19.01
C MET A 129 -8.52 7.87 -19.25
N ASP A 130 -9.13 7.40 -20.35
CA ASP A 130 -9.11 6.01 -20.80
C ASP A 130 -9.73 4.98 -19.82
N MET A 131 -10.56 5.44 -18.89
CA MET A 131 -11.37 4.56 -18.05
C MET A 131 -12.72 4.29 -18.70
N GLU A 132 -13.17 3.04 -18.56
CA GLU A 132 -14.54 2.67 -18.93
C GLU A 132 -15.54 3.47 -18.08
N PRO A 133 -16.55 4.11 -18.71
CA PRO A 133 -17.56 4.88 -18.01
C PRO A 133 -18.19 4.08 -16.87
N ILE A 134 -18.37 4.73 -15.74
CA ILE A 134 -19.01 4.13 -14.58
C ILE A 134 -20.52 4.34 -14.64
N ASP A 135 -21.27 3.27 -14.36
CA ASP A 135 -22.72 3.34 -14.29
C ASP A 135 -23.20 4.29 -13.17
N PRO A 136 -24.24 5.11 -13.39
CA PRO A 136 -24.73 6.06 -12.38
C PRO A 136 -25.09 5.43 -11.03
N ASP A 137 -25.65 4.22 -11.00
CA ASP A 137 -25.98 3.56 -9.74
C ASP A 137 -24.72 3.09 -9.02
N HIS A 138 -23.68 2.72 -9.77
CA HIS A 138 -22.36 2.43 -9.20
C HIS A 138 -21.72 3.70 -8.61
N VAL A 139 -21.82 4.85 -9.28
CA VAL A 139 -21.35 6.14 -8.73
C VAL A 139 -22.02 6.41 -7.38
N ARG A 140 -23.36 6.29 -7.32
CA ARG A 140 -24.12 6.46 -6.07
C ARG A 140 -23.69 5.47 -4.99
N ALA A 141 -23.44 4.22 -5.35
CA ALA A 141 -22.96 3.21 -4.41
C ALA A 141 -21.58 3.58 -3.84
N VAL A 142 -20.67 4.12 -4.66
CA VAL A 142 -19.36 4.60 -4.19
C VAL A 142 -19.52 5.81 -3.27
N MET A 143 -20.34 6.81 -3.64
CA MET A 143 -20.59 7.98 -2.80
C MET A 143 -21.20 7.58 -1.46
N ASN A 144 -22.17 6.65 -1.44
CA ASN A 144 -22.74 6.12 -0.21
C ASN A 144 -21.72 5.32 0.63
N GLY A 145 -20.77 4.65 -0.01
CA GLY A 145 -19.63 4.02 0.67
C GLY A 145 -18.75 5.05 1.38
N LEU A 146 -18.34 6.08 0.65
CA LEU A 146 -17.53 7.19 1.16
C LEU A 146 -18.23 7.96 2.27
N GLN A 147 -19.54 8.22 2.13
CA GLN A 147 -20.33 8.89 3.17
C GLN A 147 -20.30 8.10 4.48
N ARG A 148 -20.50 6.78 4.43
CA ARG A 148 -20.43 5.93 5.63
C ARG A 148 -19.04 5.93 6.27
N GLU A 149 -17.97 5.99 5.48
CA GLU A 149 -16.59 6.11 6.00
C GLU A 149 -16.40 7.47 6.69
N MET A 150 -16.86 8.55 6.05
CA MET A 150 -16.75 9.92 6.58
C MET A 150 -17.64 10.16 7.79
N ASP A 151 -18.86 9.61 7.84
CA ASP A 151 -19.75 9.72 8.98
C ASP A 151 -19.16 9.03 10.21
N ARG A 152 -18.51 7.86 10.03
CA ARG A 152 -17.79 7.18 11.12
C ARG A 152 -16.66 8.06 11.65
N GLU A 153 -15.87 8.64 10.76
CA GLU A 153 -14.76 9.51 11.15
C GLU A 153 -15.26 10.80 11.82
N GLY A 154 -16.24 11.48 11.23
CA GLY A 154 -16.86 12.70 11.76
C GLY A 154 -17.43 12.49 13.15
N ASN A 155 -18.11 11.36 13.39
CA ASN A 155 -18.59 10.97 14.71
C ASN A 155 -17.43 10.73 15.69
N ARG A 156 -16.35 10.08 15.25
CA ARG A 156 -15.14 9.84 16.06
C ARG A 156 -14.46 11.14 16.48
N VAL A 157 -14.35 12.10 15.58
CA VAL A 157 -13.65 13.38 15.82
C VAL A 157 -14.57 14.54 16.20
N GLN A 158 -15.86 14.26 16.41
CA GLN A 158 -16.90 15.24 16.75
C GLN A 158 -16.97 16.44 15.79
N ARG A 159 -16.88 16.18 14.49
CA ARG A 159 -17.02 17.19 13.43
C ARG A 159 -18.12 16.80 12.46
N ALA A 160 -18.82 17.80 11.94
CA ALA A 160 -19.79 17.58 10.87
C ALA A 160 -19.06 16.94 9.65
N PRO A 161 -19.51 15.77 9.18
CA PRO A 161 -18.89 15.10 8.06
C PRO A 161 -19.15 15.88 6.75
N ALA A 162 -18.21 15.80 5.82
CA ALA A 162 -18.45 16.28 4.46
C ALA A 162 -19.56 15.43 3.80
N VAL A 163 -20.39 16.06 2.97
CA VAL A 163 -21.53 15.39 2.32
C VAL A 163 -21.20 15.14 0.84
N PHE A 164 -20.87 13.90 0.49
CA PHE A 164 -20.43 13.54 -0.86
C PHE A 164 -21.53 13.71 -1.92
N SER A 165 -22.81 13.57 -1.53
CA SER A 165 -23.94 13.78 -2.45
C SER A 165 -24.15 15.25 -2.83
N GLU A 166 -23.55 16.19 -2.10
CA GLU A 166 -23.61 17.64 -2.42
C GLU A 166 -22.57 18.08 -3.45
N LEU A 167 -21.59 17.22 -3.77
CA LEU A 167 -20.67 17.48 -4.87
C LEU A 167 -21.44 17.57 -6.20
N PRO A 168 -21.03 18.44 -7.13
CA PRO A 168 -21.53 18.39 -8.51
C PRO A 168 -21.40 16.98 -9.09
N TRP A 169 -22.37 16.56 -9.89
CA TRP A 169 -22.45 15.18 -10.40
C TRP A 169 -21.16 14.75 -11.11
N GLU A 170 -20.58 15.64 -11.91
CA GLU A 170 -19.33 15.42 -12.63
C GLU A 170 -18.17 15.12 -11.69
N ARG A 171 -18.14 15.74 -10.50
CA ARG A 171 -17.13 15.46 -9.47
C ARG A 171 -17.40 14.14 -8.75
N GLN A 172 -18.66 13.77 -8.54
CA GLN A 172 -19.00 12.45 -8.00
C GLN A 172 -18.52 11.34 -8.95
N VAL A 173 -18.76 11.50 -10.26
CA VAL A 173 -18.27 10.60 -11.30
C VAL A 173 -16.74 10.53 -11.28
N ALA A 174 -16.06 11.68 -11.34
CA ALA A 174 -14.60 11.74 -11.34
C ALA A 174 -13.98 11.09 -10.08
N LEU A 175 -14.56 11.32 -8.90
CA LEU A 175 -14.09 10.73 -7.65
C LEU A 175 -14.28 9.20 -7.66
N ALA A 176 -15.43 8.73 -8.15
CA ALA A 176 -15.70 7.30 -8.26
C ALA A 176 -14.73 6.60 -9.23
N GLU A 177 -14.44 7.22 -10.38
CA GLU A 177 -13.46 6.74 -11.34
C GLU A 177 -12.04 6.69 -10.76
N ARG A 178 -11.61 7.76 -10.09
CA ARG A 178 -10.29 7.83 -9.43
C ARG A 178 -10.15 6.81 -8.33
N ARG A 179 -11.21 6.58 -7.54
CA ARG A 179 -11.23 5.50 -6.54
C ARG A 179 -11.06 4.15 -7.22
N ARG A 180 -11.85 3.83 -8.26
CA ARG A 180 -11.72 2.59 -9.04
C ARG A 180 -10.31 2.42 -9.63
N TYR A 181 -9.74 3.50 -10.16
CA TYR A 181 -8.39 3.53 -10.70
C TYR A 181 -7.35 3.13 -9.64
N TRP A 182 -7.35 3.79 -8.47
CA TRP A 182 -6.39 3.47 -7.41
C TRP A 182 -6.54 2.04 -6.87
N TYR A 183 -7.77 1.56 -6.66
CA TYR A 183 -7.97 0.15 -6.30
C TYR A 183 -7.42 -0.80 -7.39
N GLY A 184 -7.61 -0.46 -8.66
CA GLY A 184 -7.04 -1.20 -9.80
C GLY A 184 -5.50 -1.22 -9.80
N ILE A 185 -4.86 -0.09 -9.49
CA ILE A 185 -3.40 0.04 -9.36
C ILE A 185 -2.85 -0.87 -8.24
N PHE A 186 -3.61 -1.13 -7.19
CA PHE A 186 -3.25 -2.08 -6.12
C PHE A 186 -3.70 -3.53 -6.40
N GLY A 187 -4.32 -3.81 -7.54
CA GLY A 187 -4.84 -5.14 -7.88
C GLY A 187 -6.07 -5.54 -7.05
N ILE A 188 -6.74 -4.60 -6.40
CA ILE A 188 -7.90 -4.86 -5.56
C ILE A 188 -9.16 -4.85 -6.43
N THR A 189 -9.49 -6.04 -6.92
CA THR A 189 -10.70 -6.29 -7.73
C THR A 189 -11.92 -6.62 -6.85
N PRO A 190 -13.15 -6.64 -7.40
CA PRO A 190 -14.31 -7.15 -6.68
C PRO A 190 -14.13 -8.58 -6.14
N LYS A 191 -13.34 -9.42 -6.82
CA LYS A 191 -12.98 -10.76 -6.34
C LYS A 191 -12.04 -10.70 -5.12
N ALA A 192 -11.07 -9.79 -5.13
CA ALA A 192 -10.20 -9.54 -3.99
C ALA A 192 -11.01 -9.07 -2.76
N TRP A 193 -11.99 -8.19 -2.98
CA TRP A 193 -12.95 -7.77 -1.95
C TRP A 193 -13.77 -8.91 -1.38
N LYS A 194 -14.32 -9.79 -2.22
CA LYS A 194 -15.10 -10.95 -1.75
C LYS A 194 -14.28 -11.94 -0.92
N THR A 195 -13.02 -12.15 -1.30
CA THR A 195 -12.12 -13.09 -0.60
C THR A 195 -11.40 -12.44 0.58
N GLY A 196 -11.36 -11.11 0.65
CA GLY A 196 -10.62 -10.35 1.63
C GLY A 196 -9.10 -10.51 1.53
N ARG A 197 -8.58 -10.87 0.34
CA ARG A 197 -7.15 -11.10 0.10
C ARG A 197 -6.68 -10.38 -1.15
N PHE A 198 -5.48 -9.82 -1.10
CA PHE A 198 -4.82 -9.16 -2.23
C PHE A 198 -3.44 -9.76 -2.47
N SER A 199 -2.93 -9.54 -3.68
CA SER A 199 -1.61 -10.01 -4.11
C SER A 199 -0.67 -8.82 -4.19
N LEU A 200 0.45 -8.87 -3.48
CA LEU A 200 1.54 -7.90 -3.65
C LEU A 200 1.97 -7.79 -5.12
N TRP A 201 1.95 -8.92 -5.84
CA TRP A 201 2.45 -8.99 -7.20
C TRP A 201 1.53 -8.32 -8.22
N ASP A 202 0.27 -8.08 -7.84
CA ASP A 202 -0.73 -7.43 -8.67
C ASP A 202 -0.69 -5.90 -8.50
N VAL A 203 -0.06 -5.41 -7.42
CA VAL A 203 0.25 -3.98 -7.26
C VAL A 203 1.13 -3.51 -8.41
N SER A 204 0.82 -2.35 -8.98
CA SER A 204 1.57 -1.79 -10.11
C SER A 204 3.04 -1.54 -9.74
N ASN A 205 3.93 -2.01 -10.61
CA ASN A 205 5.35 -1.69 -10.55
C ASN A 205 5.75 -0.63 -11.59
N LYS A 206 4.77 -0.08 -12.32
CA LYS A 206 4.98 1.00 -13.29
C LYS A 206 4.79 2.38 -12.66
N ILE A 207 3.94 2.48 -11.64
CA ILE A 207 3.70 3.72 -10.90
C ILE A 207 4.86 3.98 -9.94
N THR A 208 5.44 5.17 -10.04
CA THR A 208 6.43 5.72 -9.12
C THR A 208 5.83 5.97 -7.75
N TYR A 209 6.67 6.09 -6.72
CA TYR A 209 6.21 6.59 -5.42
C TYR A 209 7.07 7.77 -4.94
N PRO A 210 6.46 8.92 -4.59
CA PRO A 210 5.03 9.23 -4.79
C PRO A 210 4.69 9.21 -6.30
N PRO A 211 3.45 8.88 -6.69
CA PRO A 211 3.04 8.97 -8.08
C PRO A 211 3.30 10.39 -8.63
N ASP A 212 3.65 10.49 -9.90
CA ASP A 212 3.85 11.78 -10.55
C ASP A 212 2.54 12.60 -10.46
N ASP A 213 2.66 13.91 -10.22
CA ASP A 213 1.55 14.84 -9.95
C ASP A 213 0.68 14.53 -8.70
N TYR A 214 1.03 13.50 -7.92
CA TYR A 214 0.39 13.21 -6.65
C TYR A 214 1.17 13.83 -5.48
N TYR A 215 0.58 14.82 -4.83
CA TYR A 215 1.14 15.46 -3.64
C TYR A 215 0.35 15.08 -2.38
N CYS A 216 0.83 14.08 -1.63
CA CYS A 216 0.32 13.80 -0.29
C CYS A 216 0.72 14.93 0.65
N ARG A 217 -0.23 15.81 1.02
CA ARG A 217 0.02 16.92 1.96
C ARG A 217 0.47 16.42 3.35
N TRP A 218 0.25 15.16 3.69
CA TRP A 218 0.52 14.57 5.01
C TRP A 218 2.00 14.24 5.28
N ASP A 219 2.83 14.12 4.24
CA ASP A 219 4.28 13.93 4.41
C ASP A 219 5.01 15.23 4.78
N LYS A 220 4.35 16.39 4.70
CA LYS A 220 4.77 17.60 5.42
C LYS A 220 3.93 17.68 6.68
N ARG A 221 4.43 17.09 7.78
CA ARG A 221 4.17 17.70 9.09
C ARG A 221 4.53 19.17 8.94
N ILE A 222 3.52 20.04 8.99
CA ILE A 222 3.71 21.47 9.18
C ILE A 222 4.74 21.58 10.31
N PRO A 223 5.93 22.19 10.10
CA PRO A 223 6.74 22.56 11.24
C PRO A 223 5.84 23.48 12.05
N VAL A 224 5.50 23.05 13.28
CA VAL A 224 4.85 23.92 14.24
C VAL A 224 5.78 25.12 14.36
N ILE A 225 5.33 26.26 13.84
CA ILE A 225 5.95 27.56 14.07
C ILE A 225 5.62 27.96 15.51
#